data_AF-A0A0D2JU35-F1
#
_entry.id   AF-A0A0D2JU35-F1
#
_cell.length_a   1.000
_cell.length_b   1.000
_cell.length_c   1.000
_cell.angle_alpha   90.00
_cell.angle_beta   90.00
_cell.angle_gamma   90.00
#
_symmetry.space_group_name_H-M   'P 1'
#
loop_
_entity.id
_entity.type
_entity.pdbx_description
1 polymer ?
#
loop_
_entity_poly.entity_id
_entity_poly.type
_entity_poly.pdbx_seq_one_letter_code
_entity_poly.pdbx_strand_id
1 'polypeptide(L)'
;MSAQGQYVGVDEEVRHIFGTTYPCQTAADVRVYCTPKACEEFISDPGMRRLGAVRLEMPPPHTEGSRELEVVFKFGGAEIEVTAADVVSGKEVRASLQFLTGV
;
A
#
# COMPACT_ATOMS: atom_id res chain seq x y z
N MET A 1 -1.13 -8.57 3.38
CA MET A 1 -1.47 -9.56 2.32
C MET A 1 -2.98 -9.58 2.23
N SER A 2 -3.57 -9.13 1.12
CA SER A 2 -4.97 -9.49 0.84
C SER A 2 -5.00 -10.96 0.48
N ALA A 3 -5.99 -11.69 0.95
CA ALA A 3 -6.18 -13.08 0.53
C ALA A 3 -6.51 -13.10 -0.97
N GLN A 4 -5.87 -13.98 -1.73
CA GLN A 4 -6.27 -14.21 -3.12
C GLN A 4 -7.71 -14.73 -3.16
N GLY A 5 -8.52 -14.23 -4.10
CA GLY A 5 -9.94 -14.60 -4.23
C GLY A 5 -10.93 -13.71 -3.45
N GLN A 6 -10.47 -12.65 -2.79
CA GLN A 6 -11.38 -11.64 -2.22
C GLN A 6 -12.00 -10.80 -3.35
N TYR A 7 -13.32 -10.84 -3.47
CA TYR A 7 -14.06 -9.88 -4.30
C TYR A 7 -14.08 -8.53 -3.57
N VAL A 8 -13.72 -7.47 -4.30
CA VAL A 8 -13.76 -6.09 -3.81
C VAL A 8 -14.57 -5.30 -4.83
N GLY A 9 -15.69 -4.75 -4.39
CA GLY A 9 -16.59 -3.94 -5.20
C GLY A 9 -16.00 -2.57 -5.56
N VAL A 10 -16.65 -1.89 -6.49
CA VAL A 10 -16.37 -0.48 -6.77
C VAL A 10 -16.72 0.34 -5.52
N ASP A 11 -15.87 1.30 -5.20
CA ASP A 11 -15.90 2.13 -3.99
C ASP A 11 -15.66 1.38 -2.67
N GLU A 12 -15.37 0.07 -2.71
CA GLU A 12 -14.97 -0.67 -1.52
C GLU A 12 -13.51 -0.44 -1.17
N GLU A 13 -13.25 -0.50 0.15
CA GLU A 13 -11.95 -0.26 0.73
C GLU A 13 -11.37 -1.54 1.35
N VAL A 14 -10.09 -1.78 1.10
CA VAL A 14 -9.29 -2.81 1.78
C VAL A 14 -8.25 -2.12 2.65
N ARG A 15 -8.26 -2.44 3.95
CA ARG A 15 -7.37 -1.85 4.95
C ARG A 15 -6.31 -2.84 5.41
N HIS A 16 -5.09 -2.38 5.52
CA HIS A 16 -3.98 -3.13 6.09
C HIS A 16 -3.21 -2.27 7.09
N ILE A 17 -2.85 -2.86 8.22
CA ILE A 17 -1.97 -2.26 9.23
C ILE A 17 -0.60 -2.89 9.12
N PHE A 18 0.43 -2.06 9.08
CA PHE A 18 1.83 -2.45 9.02
C PHE A 18 2.62 -1.83 10.17
N GLY A 19 3.65 -2.53 10.65
CA GLY A 19 4.64 -1.95 11.55
C GLY A 19 5.76 -1.27 10.78
N THR A 20 6.40 -0.28 11.38
CA THR A 20 7.70 0.25 10.90
C THR A 20 8.76 -0.85 10.89
N THR A 21 9.64 -0.83 9.89
CA THR A 21 10.69 -1.85 9.72
C THR A 21 11.84 -1.68 10.71
N TYR A 22 12.11 -0.45 11.16
CA TYR A 22 13.16 -0.15 12.12
C TYR A 22 12.75 0.99 13.05
N PRO A 23 13.36 1.09 14.26
CA PRO A 23 13.12 2.21 15.17
C PRO A 23 13.45 3.55 14.49
N CYS A 24 12.64 4.57 14.76
CA CYS A 24 12.87 5.92 14.23
C CYS A 24 12.81 6.06 12.70
N GLN A 25 12.11 5.14 12.02
CA GLN A 25 11.78 5.29 10.61
C GLN A 25 11.04 6.63 10.34
N THR A 26 11.59 7.43 9.43
CA THR A 26 11.08 8.75 9.04
C THR A 26 10.38 8.76 7.69
N ALA A 27 10.45 7.67 6.93
CA ALA A 27 9.72 7.54 5.69
C ALA A 27 9.28 6.08 5.45
N ALA A 28 8.15 5.89 4.79
CA ALA A 28 7.64 4.58 4.40
C ALA A 28 7.29 4.55 2.91
N ASP A 29 7.84 3.58 2.18
CA ASP A 29 7.50 3.34 0.78
C ASP A 29 6.45 2.23 0.69
N VAL A 30 5.22 2.58 0.33
CA VAL A 30 4.16 1.62 0.02
C VAL A 30 4.21 1.35 -1.47
N ARG A 31 4.65 0.15 -1.86
CA ARG A 31 4.76 -0.28 -3.26
C ARG A 31 3.64 -1.25 -3.59
N VAL A 32 2.94 -1.00 -4.70
CA VAL A 32 1.77 -1.78 -5.10
C VAL A 32 2.14 -2.61 -6.33
N TYR A 33 1.83 -3.90 -6.26
CA TYR A 33 2.11 -4.88 -7.31
C TYR A 33 0.83 -5.65 -7.65
N CYS A 34 0.79 -6.18 -8.86
CA CYS A 34 -0.27 -7.07 -9.33
C CYS A 34 0.32 -8.22 -10.14
N THR A 35 -0.36 -9.36 -10.13
CA THR A 35 -0.11 -10.48 -11.03
C THR A 35 -1.46 -11.10 -11.40
N PRO A 36 -1.67 -11.52 -12.66
CA PRO A 36 -2.83 -12.32 -13.04
C PRO A 36 -2.67 -13.80 -12.64
N LYS A 37 -1.47 -14.24 -12.22
CA LYS A 37 -1.20 -15.63 -11.86
C LYS A 37 -1.41 -15.84 -10.36
N ALA A 38 -2.35 -16.72 -10.01
CA ALA A 38 -2.62 -17.03 -8.61
C ALA A 38 -1.43 -17.69 -7.88
N CYS A 39 -0.51 -18.35 -8.58
CA CYS A 39 0.63 -19.01 -7.92
C CYS A 39 1.81 -18.09 -7.59
N GLU A 40 1.74 -16.81 -7.93
CA GLU A 40 2.81 -15.84 -7.68
C GLU A 40 2.49 -14.98 -6.45
N GLU A 41 3.42 -14.94 -5.49
CA GLU A 41 3.23 -14.31 -4.18
C GLU A 41 4.35 -13.31 -3.85
N PHE A 42 5.51 -13.42 -4.51
CA PHE A 42 6.69 -12.61 -4.20
C PHE A 42 6.98 -11.59 -5.31
N ILE A 43 7.60 -10.47 -4.93
CA ILE A 43 8.00 -9.41 -5.88
C ILE A 43 9.05 -9.86 -6.91
N SER A 44 9.74 -10.96 -6.64
CA SER A 44 10.71 -11.60 -7.53
C SER A 44 10.07 -12.54 -8.56
N ASP A 45 8.76 -12.80 -8.44
CA ASP A 45 8.08 -13.74 -9.31
C ASP A 45 7.89 -13.14 -10.72
N PRO A 46 8.03 -13.95 -11.79
CA PRO A 46 8.18 -13.43 -13.14
C PRO A 46 6.94 -12.73 -13.71
N GLY A 47 5.73 -13.06 -13.25
CA GLY A 47 4.49 -12.37 -13.63
C GLY A 47 4.09 -11.24 -12.68
N MET A 48 4.90 -10.94 -11.66
CA MET A 48 4.65 -9.82 -10.78
C MET A 48 5.01 -8.50 -11.47
N ARG A 49 4.03 -7.60 -11.55
CA ARG A 49 4.17 -6.27 -12.16
C ARG A 49 3.94 -5.19 -11.13
N ARG A 50 4.82 -4.20 -11.09
CA ARG A 50 4.63 -3.00 -10.25
C ARG A 50 3.57 -2.09 -10.87
N LEU A 51 2.55 -1.74 -10.08
CA LEU A 51 1.54 -0.75 -10.45
C LEU A 51 1.97 0.68 -10.07
N GLY A 52 2.65 0.83 -8.95
CA GLY A 52 3.10 2.13 -8.49
C GLY A 52 3.72 2.10 -7.10
N ALA A 53 3.93 3.29 -6.54
CA ALA A 53 4.26 3.45 -5.13
C ALA A 53 3.82 4.81 -4.61
N VAL A 54 3.57 4.87 -3.31
CA VAL A 54 3.39 6.11 -2.57
C VAL A 54 4.40 6.15 -1.43
N ARG A 55 4.95 7.33 -1.17
CA ARG A 55 5.94 7.54 -0.11
C ARG A 55 5.37 8.47 0.95
N LEU A 56 5.27 7.97 2.18
CA LEU A 56 4.83 8.73 3.33
C LEU A 56 6.06 9.26 4.07
N GLU A 57 6.14 10.59 4.21
CA GLU A 57 7.14 11.25 5.05
C GLU A 57 6.58 11.44 6.46
N MET A 58 7.26 10.90 7.45
CA MET A 58 6.86 10.87 8.86
C MET A 58 7.79 11.75 9.71
N PRO A 59 7.28 12.46 10.72
CA PRO A 59 8.15 13.16 11.65
C PRO A 59 9.05 12.17 12.39
N PRO A 60 10.26 12.58 12.84
CA PRO A 60 11.08 11.79 13.76
C PRO A 60 10.24 11.42 14.99
N PRO A 61 10.36 10.19 15.53
CA PRO A 61 9.49 9.80 16.62
C PRO A 61 9.86 10.58 17.88
N HIS A 62 8.84 10.84 18.70
CA HIS A 62 9.05 11.37 20.05
C HIS A 62 9.57 10.30 21.02
N THR A 63 9.40 9.01 20.69
CA THR A 63 9.84 7.86 21.50
C THR A 63 10.41 6.75 20.63
N GLU A 64 11.40 6.03 21.13
CA GLU A 64 11.86 4.80 20.46
C GLU A 64 10.72 3.77 20.50
N GLY A 65 10.23 3.36 19.32
CA GLY A 65 9.12 2.41 19.22
C GLY A 65 8.68 2.14 17.79
N SER A 66 8.03 0.99 17.59
CA SER A 66 7.37 0.66 16.34
C SER A 66 6.10 1.47 16.18
N ARG A 67 5.87 2.06 15.00
CA ARG A 67 4.60 2.73 14.68
C ARG A 67 3.73 1.87 13.82
N GLU A 68 2.43 2.15 13.90
CA GLU A 68 1.44 1.58 13.01
C GLU A 68 1.24 2.49 11.80
N LEU A 69 1.42 1.90 10.63
CA LEU A 69 1.11 2.48 9.34
C LEU A 69 -0.16 1.86 8.83
N GLU A 70 -1.13 2.71 8.57
CA GLU A 70 -2.38 2.31 7.95
C GLU A 70 -2.31 2.54 6.46
N VAL A 71 -2.62 1.51 5.68
CA VAL A 71 -2.73 1.61 4.22
C VAL A 71 -4.13 1.19 3.81
N VAL A 72 -4.84 2.09 3.13
CA VAL A 72 -6.18 1.88 2.60
C VAL A 72 -6.10 1.88 1.07
N PHE A 73 -6.67 0.83 0.47
CA PHE A 73 -6.85 0.71 -0.96
C PHE A 73 -8.33 0.87 -1.28
N LYS A 74 -8.70 1.91 -2.01
CA LYS A 74 -10.06 2.10 -2.54
C LYS A 74 -10.09 1.75 -4.01
N PHE A 75 -10.94 0.80 -4.39
CA PHE A 75 -11.03 0.33 -5.76
C PHE A 75 -12.13 1.08 -6.50
N GLY A 76 -11.76 1.94 -7.44
CA GLY A 76 -12.70 2.55 -8.38
C GLY A 76 -13.04 1.60 -9.54
N GLY A 77 -13.62 2.16 -10.60
CA GLY A 77 -13.90 1.38 -11.82
C GLY A 77 -12.66 1.06 -12.66
N ALA A 78 -11.70 1.99 -12.74
CA ALA A 78 -10.47 1.84 -13.53
C ALA A 78 -9.20 2.28 -12.79
N GLU A 79 -9.35 2.75 -11.55
CA GLU A 79 -8.27 3.30 -10.74
C GLU A 79 -8.27 2.66 -9.35
N ILE A 80 -7.08 2.52 -8.77
CA ILE A 80 -6.91 2.20 -7.36
C ILE A 80 -6.40 3.46 -6.68
N GLU A 81 -7.08 3.87 -5.65
CA GLU A 81 -6.60 4.91 -4.79
C GLU A 81 -5.94 4.30 -3.56
N VAL A 82 -4.74 4.78 -3.24
CA VAL A 82 -3.94 4.29 -2.13
C VAL A 82 -3.72 5.45 -1.18
N THR A 83 -4.17 5.28 0.06
CA THR A 83 -3.89 6.20 1.17
C THR A 83 -2.95 5.49 2.14
N ALA A 84 -1.85 6.14 2.52
CA ALA A 84 -0.95 5.67 3.56
C ALA A 84 -0.89 6.71 4.68
N ALA A 85 -1.13 6.29 5.92
CA ALA A 85 -1.19 7.15 7.09
C ALA A 85 -0.33 6.62 8.24
N ASP A 86 0.41 7.51 8.90
CA ASP A 86 1.06 7.24 10.19
C ASP A 86 0.04 7.52 11.29
N VAL A 87 -0.45 6.47 11.94
CA VAL A 87 -1.52 6.55 12.95
C VAL A 87 -1.12 7.46 14.12
N VAL A 88 0.18 7.53 14.45
CA VAL A 88 0.68 8.30 15.58
C VAL A 88 0.73 9.80 15.27
N SER A 89 1.23 10.18 14.09
CA SER A 89 1.37 11.59 13.73
C SER A 89 0.16 12.16 12.97
N GLY A 90 -0.73 11.31 12.47
CA GLY A 90 -1.86 11.69 11.62
C GLY A 90 -1.43 12.17 10.22
N LYS A 91 -0.14 12.07 9.87
CA LYS A 91 0.31 12.39 8.52
C LYS A 91 -0.17 11.32 7.55
N GLU A 92 -0.69 11.78 6.43
CA GLU A 92 -1.14 10.91 5.36
C GLU A 92 -0.63 11.38 4.00
N VAL A 93 -0.60 10.44 3.07
CA VAL A 93 -0.34 10.69 1.66
C VAL A 93 -1.29 9.81 0.84
N ARG A 94 -1.76 10.36 -0.28
CA ARG A 94 -2.73 9.70 -1.16
C ARG A 94 -2.23 9.73 -2.60
N ALA A 95 -2.42 8.64 -3.32
CA ALA A 95 -2.06 8.53 -4.73
C ALA A 95 -3.13 7.72 -5.49
N SER A 96 -3.43 8.12 -6.73
CA SER A 96 -4.21 7.30 -7.67
C SER A 96 -3.27 6.51 -8.57
N LEU A 97 -3.54 5.22 -8.71
CA LEU A 97 -2.82 4.27 -9.56
C LEU A 97 -3.78 3.75 -10.62
N GLN A 98 -3.42 3.87 -11.89
CA GLN A 98 -4.21 3.33 -12.99
C GLN A 98 -3.86 1.86 -13.22
N PHE A 99 -4.88 1.01 -13.38
CA PHE A 99 -4.67 -0.40 -13.74
C PHE A 99 -4.10 -0.59 -15.15
N LEU A 100 -4.35 0.40 -16.02
CA LEU A 100 -4.09 0.36 -17.46
C LEU A 100 -3.00 1.36 -17.85
N THR A 101 -1.74 0.95 -17.85
CA THR A 101 -0.78 1.54 -18.79
C THR A 101 -0.90 0.75 -20.08
N GLY A 102 -1.47 1.38 -21.10
CA GLY A 102 -1.87 0.73 -22.36
C GLY A 102 -0.73 0.10 -23.17
N VAL A 103 -1.19 -0.86 -23.98
CA VAL A 103 -0.59 -1.53 -25.16
C VAL A 103 0.55 -2.52 -24.93
#